data_AF-A0A2K9ENG4-F1
#
_entry.id   AF-A0A2K9ENG4-F1
#
_cell.length_a   1.000
_cell.length_b   1.000
_cell.length_c   1.000
_cell.angle_alpha   90.00
_cell.angle_beta   90.00
_cell.angle_gamma   90.00
#
_symmetry.space_group_name_H-M   'P 1'
#
loop_
_entity.id
_entity.type
_entity.pdbx_description
1 polymer ?
#
loop_
_entity_poly.entity_id
_entity_poly.type
_entity_poly.pdbx_seq_one_letter_code
_entity_poly.pdbx_strand_id
1 'polypeptide(L)'
;MKGGLMTRWLLMILAVGVALWVSPSRGLADEPPAAAQMPQVTSEARLWAVLRLDELMPTLQAEALGQADEMAQMLFERGSDAGWVEGVAAIHQPQRLAGLLRSGMQAALDDRSQASLEEAIAFYATTLGQQIIELDLAGRRAMLDSDTEAGAIQAYRDAQSIEAPRLAQINHLLDGTDLIEQNVASGLNAALAFAQGFRDAGGYQVPMSEAEILADTWAREDEIRLQTREWVTAYLYLSYAPLTTDELGAFIDFATSDAGAVLWDVQMAGFDHLYETTSYEMGQAAALHISGQQL
;
A
#
# COMPACT_ATOMS: atom_id res chain seq x y z
N MET A 1 -26.57 -4.67 -6.71
CA MET A 1 -26.08 -3.72 -5.69
C MET A 1 -25.36 -4.36 -4.49
N LYS A 2 -25.26 -5.70 -4.34
CA LYS A 2 -24.45 -6.30 -3.26
C LYS A 2 -23.00 -6.65 -3.64
N GLY A 3 -22.65 -6.68 -4.93
CA GLY A 3 -21.28 -6.98 -5.39
C GLY A 3 -20.28 -5.86 -5.06
N GLY A 4 -20.48 -4.67 -5.62
CA GLY A 4 -19.52 -3.55 -5.56
C GLY A 4 -19.16 -2.94 -4.21
N LEU A 5 -19.64 -3.49 -3.09
CA LEU A 5 -19.15 -3.17 -1.74
C LEU A 5 -18.03 -4.12 -1.31
N MET A 6 -18.12 -5.42 -1.64
CA MET A 6 -17.04 -6.40 -1.36
C MET A 6 -15.77 -6.07 -2.13
N THR A 7 -15.89 -5.28 -3.19
CA THR A 7 -14.78 -4.97 -4.08
C THR A 7 -14.03 -3.68 -3.72
N ARG A 8 -14.67 -2.68 -3.11
CA ARG A 8 -13.98 -1.54 -2.47
C ARG A 8 -13.00 -1.98 -1.39
N TRP A 9 -13.31 -3.08 -0.71
CA TRP A 9 -12.43 -3.71 0.28
C TRP A 9 -11.16 -4.34 -0.33
N LEU A 10 -11.25 -4.98 -1.51
CA LEU A 10 -10.08 -5.51 -2.24
C LEU A 10 -9.22 -4.40 -2.85
N LEU A 11 -9.86 -3.30 -3.24
CA LEU A 11 -9.26 -2.14 -3.88
C LEU A 11 -8.20 -1.42 -3.03
N MET A 12 -8.48 -1.22 -1.74
CA MET A 12 -7.64 -0.37 -0.87
C MET A 12 -6.55 -1.14 -0.12
N ILE A 13 -6.43 -2.44 -0.35
CA ILE A 13 -5.26 -3.25 0.00
C ILE A 13 -4.12 -3.00 -1.01
N LEU A 14 -4.38 -2.34 -2.14
CA LEU A 14 -3.53 -2.33 -3.34
C LEU A 14 -2.96 -0.99 -3.76
N ALA A 15 -2.39 -0.25 -2.82
CA ALA A 15 -1.62 0.95 -3.16
C ALA A 15 -0.63 1.34 -2.07
N VAL A 16 0.64 0.93 -2.17
CA VAL A 16 1.68 1.46 -1.29
C VAL A 16 3.07 1.53 -1.95
N GLY A 17 3.91 2.39 -1.38
CA GLY A 17 4.94 3.17 -2.06
C GLY A 17 4.33 4.55 -2.34
N VAL A 18 4.73 5.65 -1.72
CA VAL A 18 6.07 6.06 -1.23
C VAL A 18 5.86 7.27 -0.26
N ALA A 19 6.55 7.49 0.90
CA ALA A 19 5.97 8.42 1.93
C ALA A 19 6.72 9.14 3.15
N LEU A 20 6.89 10.51 3.18
CA LEU A 20 6.53 11.57 4.25
C LEU A 20 7.54 12.49 5.09
N TRP A 21 7.10 13.66 5.62
CA TRP A 21 7.90 14.90 5.91
C TRP A 21 7.23 15.88 6.94
N VAL A 22 7.84 16.94 7.56
CA VAL A 22 9.22 17.38 7.98
C VAL A 22 9.18 18.82 8.58
N SER A 23 10.18 19.28 9.39
CA SER A 23 10.62 20.69 9.74
C SER A 23 10.86 20.96 11.28
N PRO A 24 11.44 22.09 11.76
CA PRO A 24 12.89 22.23 11.93
C PRO A 24 13.39 22.75 13.31
N SER A 25 14.71 22.65 13.57
CA SER A 25 15.62 23.76 13.97
C SER A 25 16.60 23.54 15.16
N ARG A 26 17.76 24.21 14.99
CA ARG A 26 18.80 24.63 15.96
C ARG A 26 19.68 23.55 16.61
N GLY A 27 20.99 23.73 16.41
CA GLY A 27 22.03 22.96 17.08
C GLY A 27 22.63 23.71 18.27
N LEU A 28 23.52 23.00 18.96
CA LEU A 28 24.57 23.54 19.82
C LEU A 28 25.88 22.89 19.37
N ALA A 29 26.94 23.67 19.28
CA ALA A 29 28.29 23.15 19.11
C ALA A 29 28.90 22.90 20.49
N ASP A 30 29.57 21.76 20.66
CA ASP A 30 30.74 21.59 21.51
C ASP A 30 31.52 20.33 21.09
N GLU A 31 32.73 20.16 21.63
CA GLU A 31 33.86 19.39 21.08
C GLU A 31 33.65 17.87 20.80
N PRO A 32 34.44 17.29 19.86
CA PRO A 32 34.25 15.91 19.40
C PRO A 32 34.76 14.87 20.43
N PRO A 33 33.95 13.86 20.80
CA PRO A 33 34.47 12.66 21.45
C PRO A 33 35.27 11.81 20.45
N ALA A 34 36.17 10.98 20.97
CA ALA A 34 37.01 10.09 20.18
C ALA A 34 36.19 9.24 19.20
N ALA A 35 36.77 8.95 18.03
CA ALA A 35 36.15 8.20 16.95
C ALA A 35 35.81 6.75 17.34
N ALA A 36 34.68 6.58 18.03
CA ALA A 36 33.88 5.38 17.91
C ALA A 36 33.55 5.20 16.42
N GLN A 37 33.67 3.97 15.93
CA GLN A 37 33.08 3.62 14.64
C GLN A 37 31.57 3.85 14.78
N MET A 38 31.06 4.92 14.17
CA MET A 38 29.62 5.14 14.11
C MET A 38 28.99 3.89 13.54
N PRO A 39 27.88 3.38 14.11
CA PRO A 39 27.17 2.25 13.52
C PRO A 39 26.83 2.63 12.07
N GLN A 40 27.38 1.87 11.13
CA GLN A 40 27.23 2.13 9.71
C GLN A 40 25.74 1.95 9.38
N VAL A 41 25.07 3.05 9.05
CA VAL A 41 23.62 3.04 8.77
C VAL A 41 23.36 2.10 7.59
N THR A 42 22.63 1.03 7.84
CA THR A 42 22.35 -0.01 6.85
C THR A 42 21.61 0.58 5.65
N SER A 43 21.74 -0.04 4.48
CA SER A 43 21.00 0.40 3.29
C SER A 43 19.49 0.24 3.49
N GLU A 44 19.05 -0.76 4.27
CA GLU A 44 17.69 -0.88 4.78
C GLU A 44 17.25 0.38 5.57
N ALA A 45 18.01 0.81 6.58
CA ALA A 45 17.65 1.98 7.38
C ALA A 45 17.71 3.30 6.58
N ARG A 46 18.63 3.42 5.62
CA ARG A 46 18.66 4.55 4.69
C ARG A 46 17.50 4.52 3.69
N LEU A 47 17.12 3.35 3.21
CA LEU A 47 15.97 3.18 2.33
C LEU A 47 14.69 3.55 3.08
N TRP A 48 14.50 3.01 4.29
CA TRP A 48 13.40 3.33 5.18
C TRP A 48 13.26 4.83 5.42
N ALA A 49 14.37 5.51 5.71
CA ALA A 49 14.40 6.95 5.94
C ALA A 49 14.20 7.79 4.67
N VAL A 50 14.73 7.38 3.51
CA VAL A 50 14.59 8.16 2.27
C VAL A 50 13.22 8.00 1.64
N LEU A 51 12.65 6.78 1.70
CA LEU A 51 11.25 6.47 1.39
C LEU A 51 10.29 6.97 2.48
N ARG A 52 10.84 7.42 3.62
CA ARG A 52 10.18 8.12 4.72
C ARG A 52 9.13 7.27 5.51
N LEU A 53 9.18 5.94 5.34
CA LEU A 53 8.12 4.94 5.64
C LEU A 53 7.51 4.94 7.06
N ASP A 54 8.16 5.51 8.08
CA ASP A 54 7.54 5.64 9.43
C ASP A 54 6.21 6.39 9.39
N GLU A 55 6.12 7.41 8.55
CA GLU A 55 4.97 8.30 8.49
C GLU A 55 3.85 7.77 7.57
N LEU A 56 4.13 6.76 6.76
CA LEU A 56 3.14 5.99 5.99
C LEU A 56 2.23 5.15 6.90
N MET A 57 2.78 4.61 7.98
CA MET A 57 2.09 3.62 8.82
C MET A 57 0.81 4.15 9.48
N PRO A 58 0.73 5.41 9.97
CA PRO A 58 -0.53 6.03 10.40
C PRO A 58 -1.55 6.20 9.27
N THR A 59 -1.11 6.36 8.02
CA THR A 59 -2.01 6.46 6.86
C THR A 59 -2.64 5.09 6.56
N LEU A 60 -1.84 4.01 6.57
CA LEU A 60 -2.33 2.62 6.48
C LEU A 60 -3.35 2.28 7.58
N GLN A 61 -3.12 2.74 8.82
CA GLN A 61 -4.09 2.56 9.90
C GLN A 61 -5.40 3.32 9.63
N ALA A 62 -5.32 4.57 9.16
CA ALA A 62 -6.50 5.37 8.85
C ALA A 62 -7.34 4.75 7.72
N GLU A 63 -6.70 4.18 6.70
CA GLU A 63 -7.36 3.45 5.61
C GLU A 63 -8.07 2.20 6.12
N ALA A 64 -7.38 1.37 6.91
CA ALA A 64 -7.98 0.17 7.47
C ALA A 64 -9.19 0.49 8.37
N LEU A 65 -9.15 1.61 9.10
CA LEU A 65 -10.28 2.08 9.91
C LEU A 65 -11.45 2.61 9.06
N GLY A 66 -11.18 3.30 7.95
CA GLY A 66 -12.23 3.67 6.99
C GLY A 66 -12.89 2.45 6.34
N GLN A 67 -12.10 1.46 5.95
CA GLN A 67 -12.56 0.19 5.40
C GLN A 67 -13.32 -0.67 6.42
N ALA A 68 -13.02 -0.55 7.72
CA ALA A 68 -13.67 -1.30 8.79
C ALA A 68 -15.19 -1.10 8.80
N ASP A 69 -15.64 0.13 8.56
CA ASP A 69 -17.08 0.47 8.53
C ASP A 69 -17.77 -0.02 7.26
N GLU A 70 -17.09 -0.01 6.10
CA GLU A 70 -17.61 -0.62 4.87
C GLU A 70 -17.74 -2.15 5.04
N MET A 71 -16.72 -2.81 5.61
CA MET A 71 -16.74 -4.26 5.82
C MET A 71 -17.78 -4.68 6.86
N ALA A 72 -17.94 -3.92 7.95
CA ALA A 72 -18.94 -4.20 8.96
C ALA A 72 -20.38 -4.14 8.41
N GLN A 73 -20.67 -3.22 7.49
CA GLN A 73 -21.97 -3.14 6.79
C GLN A 73 -22.27 -4.36 5.91
N MET A 74 -21.23 -5.08 5.47
CA MET A 74 -21.37 -6.29 4.64
C MET A 74 -21.46 -7.57 5.46
N LEU A 75 -20.63 -7.69 6.50
CA LEU A 75 -20.46 -8.93 7.26
C LEU A 75 -21.40 -9.03 8.47
N PHE A 76 -21.77 -7.91 9.09
CA PHE A 76 -22.47 -7.92 10.38
C PHE A 76 -23.89 -7.36 10.25
N GLU A 77 -24.90 -8.10 10.74
CA GLU A 77 -26.31 -7.68 10.69
C GLU A 77 -26.58 -6.33 11.40
N ARG A 78 -25.69 -5.95 12.32
CA ARG A 78 -25.81 -4.76 13.18
C ARG A 78 -24.88 -3.62 12.73
N GLY A 79 -24.08 -3.81 11.69
CA GLY A 79 -23.02 -2.89 11.28
C GLY A 79 -21.84 -2.85 12.26
N SER A 80 -21.08 -1.76 12.20
CA SER A 80 -19.87 -1.53 12.99
C SER A 80 -20.16 -1.27 14.47
N ASP A 81 -19.28 -1.73 15.36
CA ASP A 81 -19.30 -1.39 16.78
C ASP A 81 -17.90 -1.10 17.34
N ALA A 82 -17.84 -0.65 18.60
CA ALA A 82 -16.59 -0.25 19.24
C ALA A 82 -15.56 -1.40 19.34
N GLY A 83 -16.00 -2.63 19.59
CA GLY A 83 -15.10 -3.77 19.68
C GLY A 83 -14.50 -4.13 18.33
N TRP A 84 -15.30 -4.08 17.27
CA TRP A 84 -14.81 -4.23 15.90
C TRP A 84 -13.75 -3.18 15.56
N VAL A 85 -14.05 -1.89 15.78
CA VAL A 85 -13.12 -0.78 15.50
C VAL A 85 -11.83 -0.88 16.33
N GLU A 86 -11.92 -1.25 17.61
CA GLU A 86 -10.75 -1.51 18.47
C GLU A 86 -9.90 -2.67 17.96
N GLY A 87 -10.51 -3.76 17.49
CA GLY A 87 -9.83 -4.89 16.86
C GLY A 87 -9.07 -4.50 15.59
N VAL A 88 -9.71 -3.77 14.68
CA VAL A 88 -9.04 -3.27 13.45
C VAL A 88 -7.90 -2.32 13.79
N ALA A 89 -8.10 -1.41 14.76
CA ALA A 89 -7.06 -0.51 15.24
C ALA A 89 -5.86 -1.25 15.84
N ALA A 90 -6.09 -2.36 16.55
CA ALA A 90 -5.06 -3.21 17.14
C ALA A 90 -4.24 -3.98 16.09
N ILE A 91 -4.91 -4.56 15.09
CA ILE A 91 -4.25 -5.22 13.95
C ILE A 91 -3.36 -4.21 13.20
N HIS A 92 -3.86 -3.00 12.96
CA HIS A 92 -3.20 -1.97 12.16
C HIS A 92 -2.41 -0.94 12.99
N GLN A 93 -1.91 -1.27 14.19
CA GLN A 93 -1.09 -0.34 14.96
C GLN A 93 0.17 0.09 14.17
N PRO A 94 0.50 1.40 14.05
CA PRO A 94 1.56 1.85 13.14
C PRO A 94 2.93 1.23 13.40
N GLN A 95 3.30 1.00 14.67
CA GLN A 95 4.55 0.36 15.05
C GLN A 95 4.59 -1.13 14.68
N ARG A 96 3.42 -1.80 14.68
CA ARG A 96 3.27 -3.19 14.25
C ARG A 96 3.38 -3.30 12.72
N LEU A 97 2.65 -2.44 12.00
CA LEU A 97 2.77 -2.32 10.54
C LEU A 97 4.22 -2.06 10.11
N ALA A 98 4.92 -1.16 10.82
CA ALA A 98 6.34 -0.89 10.56
C ALA A 98 7.23 -2.13 10.73
N GLY A 99 6.94 -2.97 11.73
CA GLY A 99 7.64 -4.22 11.97
C GLY A 99 7.42 -5.25 10.87
N LEU A 100 6.17 -5.42 10.41
CA LEU A 100 5.83 -6.32 9.30
C LEU A 100 6.50 -5.85 7.99
N LEU A 101 6.32 -4.58 7.61
CA LEU A 101 6.91 -4.02 6.39
C LEU A 101 8.43 -4.22 6.38
N ARG A 102 9.10 -3.89 7.49
CA ARG A 102 10.55 -4.07 7.63
C ARG A 102 10.97 -5.55 7.50
N SER A 103 10.21 -6.47 8.10
CA SER A 103 10.49 -7.92 8.03
C SER A 103 10.43 -8.44 6.58
N GLY A 104 9.40 -8.05 5.82
CA GLY A 104 9.27 -8.44 4.41
C GLY A 104 10.34 -7.81 3.51
N MET A 105 10.61 -6.50 3.69
CA MET A 105 11.71 -5.81 2.99
C MET A 105 13.06 -6.46 3.27
N GLN A 106 13.36 -6.78 4.53
CA GLN A 106 14.63 -7.39 4.93
C GLN A 106 14.85 -8.75 4.28
N ALA A 107 13.82 -9.59 4.20
CA ALA A 107 13.90 -10.89 3.52
C ALA A 107 14.21 -10.76 2.02
N ALA A 108 13.75 -9.69 1.35
CA ALA A 108 14.03 -9.45 -0.06
C ALA A 108 15.44 -8.86 -0.30
N LEU A 109 15.97 -8.08 0.64
CA LEU A 109 17.24 -7.36 0.48
C LEU A 109 18.47 -8.28 0.33
N ASP A 110 18.47 -9.46 0.97
CA ASP A 110 19.61 -10.39 0.96
C ASP A 110 19.96 -10.92 -0.44
N ASP A 111 18.97 -10.99 -1.36
CA ASP A 111 19.13 -11.50 -2.73
C ASP A 111 19.29 -10.38 -3.79
N ARG A 112 19.34 -9.10 -3.41
CA ARG A 112 19.28 -7.97 -4.35
C ARG A 112 20.61 -7.28 -4.64
N SER A 113 20.67 -6.62 -5.79
CA SER A 113 21.84 -5.82 -6.21
C SER A 113 22.03 -4.62 -5.28
N GLN A 114 23.06 -4.71 -4.42
CA GLN A 114 23.46 -3.60 -3.55
C GLN A 114 23.70 -2.30 -4.34
N ALA A 115 24.29 -2.37 -5.54
CA ALA A 115 24.55 -1.18 -6.36
C ALA A 115 23.24 -0.51 -6.81
N SER A 116 22.27 -1.30 -7.27
CA SER A 116 20.95 -0.83 -7.70
C SER A 116 20.15 -0.25 -6.52
N LEU A 117 20.29 -0.84 -5.33
CA LEU A 117 19.71 -0.29 -4.09
C LEU A 117 20.32 1.06 -3.70
N GLU A 118 21.64 1.23 -3.79
CA GLU A 118 22.28 2.54 -3.55
C GLU A 118 21.85 3.59 -4.58
N GLU A 119 21.67 3.21 -5.84
CA GLU A 119 21.16 4.08 -6.91
C GLU A 119 19.71 4.51 -6.65
N ALA A 120 18.84 3.59 -6.21
CA ALA A 120 17.49 3.91 -5.78
C ALA A 120 17.45 4.87 -4.58
N ILE A 121 18.28 4.63 -3.56
CA ILE A 121 18.42 5.54 -2.41
C ILE A 121 18.92 6.92 -2.88
N ALA A 122 19.86 6.97 -3.83
CA ALA A 122 20.38 8.23 -4.38
C ALA A 122 19.31 9.01 -5.18
N PHE A 123 18.48 8.34 -5.98
CA PHE A 123 17.37 8.97 -6.69
C PHE A 123 16.37 9.59 -5.71
N TYR A 124 15.91 8.83 -4.72
CA TYR A 124 14.95 9.35 -3.74
C TYR A 124 15.53 10.41 -2.82
N ALA A 125 16.86 10.53 -2.68
CA ALA A 125 17.51 11.63 -1.98
C ALA A 125 17.56 12.95 -2.78
N THR A 126 17.19 12.95 -4.08
CA THR A 126 17.10 14.18 -4.89
C THR A 126 15.84 14.99 -4.56
N THR A 127 15.81 16.27 -4.98
CA THR A 127 14.61 17.11 -4.89
C THR A 127 13.41 16.48 -5.58
N LEU A 128 13.58 15.92 -6.80
CA LEU A 128 12.51 15.27 -7.54
C LEU A 128 12.03 14.01 -6.81
N GLY A 129 12.96 13.14 -6.38
CA GLY A 129 12.63 11.95 -5.62
C GLY A 129 11.81 12.28 -4.36
N GLN A 130 12.25 13.27 -3.58
CA GLN A 130 11.51 13.76 -2.41
C GLN A 130 10.15 14.39 -2.74
N GLN A 131 10.01 15.02 -3.91
CA GLN A 131 8.74 15.56 -4.38
C GLN A 131 7.77 14.46 -4.81
N ILE A 132 8.22 13.43 -5.54
CA ILE A 132 7.42 12.22 -5.85
C ILE A 132 6.84 11.65 -4.55
N ILE A 133 7.69 11.43 -3.55
CA ILE A 133 7.27 10.94 -2.25
C ILE A 133 6.15 11.81 -1.64
N GLU A 134 6.35 13.13 -1.60
CA GLU A 134 5.38 14.04 -0.99
C GLU A 134 4.03 14.05 -1.72
N LEU A 135 4.06 13.90 -3.05
CA LEU A 135 2.88 13.83 -3.90
C LEU A 135 2.11 12.52 -3.72
N ASP A 136 2.80 11.37 -3.71
CA ASP A 136 2.19 10.05 -3.50
C ASP A 136 1.34 10.04 -2.22
N LEU A 137 1.89 10.56 -1.14
CA LEU A 137 1.18 10.75 0.12
C LEU A 137 0.04 11.73 0.13
N ALA A 138 0.23 12.87 -0.52
CA ALA A 138 -0.80 13.89 -0.58
C ALA A 138 -2.01 13.30 -1.29
N GLY A 139 -1.79 12.57 -2.40
CA GLY A 139 -2.79 11.75 -3.07
C GLY A 139 -3.38 10.69 -2.16
N ARG A 140 -2.56 9.86 -1.51
CA ARG A 140 -3.02 8.72 -0.70
C ARG A 140 -3.91 9.14 0.47
N ARG A 141 -3.52 10.22 1.18
CA ARG A 141 -4.37 10.83 2.20
C ARG A 141 -5.59 11.56 1.65
N ALA A 142 -5.51 12.14 0.45
CA ALA A 142 -6.66 12.79 -0.19
C ALA A 142 -7.70 11.75 -0.64
N MET A 143 -7.27 10.58 -1.12
CA MET A 143 -8.13 9.45 -1.51
C MET A 143 -8.84 8.76 -0.33
N LEU A 144 -8.54 9.14 0.92
CA LEU A 144 -9.36 8.75 2.10
C LEU A 144 -10.72 9.47 2.14
N ASP A 145 -10.83 10.63 1.50
CA ASP A 145 -12.09 11.37 1.39
C ASP A 145 -12.86 10.86 0.16
N SER A 146 -14.09 10.37 0.37
CA SER A 146 -14.88 9.71 -0.69
C SER A 146 -15.26 10.65 -1.83
N ASP A 147 -15.44 11.94 -1.56
CA ASP A 147 -15.74 12.94 -2.59
C ASP A 147 -14.48 13.20 -3.46
N THR A 148 -13.30 13.21 -2.84
CA THR A 148 -12.01 13.32 -3.52
C THR A 148 -11.66 12.06 -4.31
N GLU A 149 -11.90 10.85 -3.78
CA GLU A 149 -11.79 9.58 -4.50
C GLU A 149 -12.66 9.60 -5.77
N ALA A 150 -13.94 9.91 -5.62
CA ALA A 150 -14.88 10.00 -6.75
C ALA A 150 -14.46 11.07 -7.78
N GLY A 151 -13.95 12.21 -7.30
CA GLY A 151 -13.41 13.28 -8.15
C GLY A 151 -12.18 12.85 -8.95
N ALA A 152 -11.24 12.12 -8.34
CA ALA A 152 -10.06 11.59 -9.02
C ALA A 152 -10.41 10.56 -10.09
N ILE A 153 -11.34 9.63 -9.77
CA ILE A 153 -11.85 8.64 -10.73
C ILE A 153 -12.54 9.34 -11.91
N GLN A 154 -13.35 10.38 -11.66
CA GLN A 154 -13.97 11.14 -12.74
C GLN A 154 -12.93 11.90 -13.59
N ALA A 155 -11.92 12.52 -12.96
CA ALA A 155 -10.85 13.21 -13.68
C ALA A 155 -10.05 12.25 -14.59
N TYR A 156 -9.79 11.02 -14.15
CA TYR A 156 -9.20 9.96 -14.96
C TYR A 156 -10.09 9.57 -16.16
N ARG A 157 -11.40 9.38 -15.95
CA ARG A 157 -12.35 9.07 -17.04
C ARG A 157 -12.46 10.21 -18.06
N ASP A 158 -12.48 11.46 -17.59
CA ASP A 158 -12.46 12.64 -18.45
C ASP A 158 -11.15 12.71 -19.25
N ALA A 159 -10.01 12.47 -18.60
CA ALA A 159 -8.68 12.43 -19.24
C ALA A 159 -8.55 11.32 -20.31
N GLN A 160 -9.19 10.16 -20.12
CA GLN A 160 -9.31 9.14 -21.17
C GLN A 160 -10.09 9.65 -22.38
N SER A 161 -11.22 10.34 -22.16
CA SER A 161 -12.10 10.79 -23.25
C SER A 161 -11.46 11.82 -24.19
N ILE A 162 -10.41 12.52 -23.73
CA ILE A 162 -9.67 13.53 -24.49
C ILE A 162 -8.22 13.13 -24.81
N GLU A 163 -7.83 11.88 -24.53
CA GLU A 163 -6.46 11.35 -24.72
C GLU A 163 -5.37 12.26 -24.09
N ALA A 164 -5.58 12.68 -22.83
CA ALA A 164 -4.75 13.69 -22.18
C ALA A 164 -3.26 13.28 -22.12
N PRO A 165 -2.30 14.14 -22.53
CA PRO A 165 -0.87 13.79 -22.53
C PRO A 165 -0.31 13.33 -21.17
N ARG A 166 -0.83 13.89 -20.06
CA ARG A 166 -0.48 13.45 -18.69
C ARG A 166 -0.88 11.99 -18.44
N LEU A 167 -2.03 11.55 -18.95
CA LEU A 167 -2.49 10.17 -18.83
C LEU A 167 -1.63 9.23 -19.68
N ALA A 168 -1.16 9.65 -20.86
CA ALA A 168 -0.23 8.85 -21.66
C ALA A 168 1.10 8.58 -20.93
N GLN A 169 1.63 9.56 -20.18
CA GLN A 169 2.81 9.36 -19.33
C GLN A 169 2.52 8.39 -18.16
N ILE A 170 1.35 8.49 -17.52
CA ILE A 170 0.96 7.57 -16.43
C ILE A 170 0.77 6.15 -16.95
N ASN A 171 0.13 5.96 -18.12
CA ASN A 171 0.03 4.64 -18.74
C ASN A 171 1.43 4.06 -19.05
N HIS A 172 2.37 4.88 -19.53
CA HIS A 172 3.76 4.43 -19.74
C HIS A 172 4.45 4.01 -18.44
N LEU A 173 4.21 4.70 -17.31
CA LEU A 173 4.67 4.29 -15.98
C LEU A 173 4.09 2.92 -15.61
N LEU A 174 2.77 2.74 -15.73
CA LEU A 174 2.06 1.51 -15.38
C LEU A 174 2.56 0.31 -16.20
N ASP A 175 2.63 0.47 -17.53
CA ASP A 175 3.04 -0.59 -18.45
C ASP A 175 4.54 -0.91 -18.32
N GLY A 176 5.37 0.06 -17.93
CA GLY A 176 6.82 -0.11 -17.75
C GLY A 176 7.25 -0.67 -16.40
N THR A 177 6.35 -0.70 -15.40
CA THR A 177 6.64 -1.18 -14.02
C THR A 177 5.86 -2.44 -13.64
N ASP A 178 4.94 -2.90 -14.48
CA ASP A 178 3.99 -3.99 -14.20
C ASP A 178 3.10 -3.76 -12.97
N LEU A 179 2.96 -2.49 -12.56
CA LEU A 179 2.34 -2.06 -11.30
C LEU A 179 0.94 -2.64 -11.08
N ILE A 180 0.14 -2.77 -12.14
CA ILE A 180 -1.22 -3.31 -12.06
C ILE A 180 -1.20 -4.82 -11.79
N GLU A 181 -0.32 -5.59 -12.44
CA GLU A 181 -0.29 -7.04 -12.31
C GLU A 181 0.18 -7.47 -10.91
N GLN A 182 1.22 -6.81 -10.39
CA GLN A 182 1.75 -7.10 -9.06
C GLN A 182 0.78 -6.71 -7.94
N ASN A 183 0.06 -5.60 -8.10
CA ASN A 183 -1.03 -5.28 -7.17
C ASN A 183 -2.17 -6.31 -7.28
N VAL A 184 -2.60 -6.72 -8.49
CA VAL A 184 -3.63 -7.77 -8.62
C VAL A 184 -3.21 -9.08 -7.92
N ALA A 185 -1.95 -9.49 -8.06
CA ALA A 185 -1.39 -10.65 -7.36
C ALA A 185 -1.44 -10.49 -5.83
N SER A 186 -0.96 -9.36 -5.30
CA SER A 186 -0.98 -9.03 -3.87
C SER A 186 -2.42 -9.07 -3.30
N GLY A 187 -3.41 -8.60 -4.07
CA GLY A 187 -4.79 -8.50 -3.62
C GLY A 187 -5.51 -9.85 -3.61
N LEU A 188 -5.17 -10.72 -4.57
CA LEU A 188 -5.60 -12.12 -4.57
C LEU A 188 -4.99 -12.89 -3.38
N ASN A 189 -3.71 -12.65 -3.05
CA ASN A 189 -3.08 -13.24 -1.88
C ASN A 189 -3.72 -12.75 -0.57
N ALA A 190 -3.96 -11.44 -0.43
CA ALA A 190 -4.63 -10.86 0.73
C ALA A 190 -6.07 -11.38 0.90
N ALA A 191 -6.82 -11.49 -0.20
CA ALA A 191 -8.16 -12.08 -0.21
C ALA A 191 -8.16 -13.55 0.26
N LEU A 192 -7.20 -14.34 -0.24
CA LEU A 192 -6.99 -15.72 0.15
C LEU A 192 -6.62 -15.83 1.64
N ALA A 193 -5.71 -14.98 2.11
CA ALA A 193 -5.29 -14.92 3.51
C ALA A 193 -6.47 -14.58 4.44
N PHE A 194 -7.30 -13.59 4.09
CA PHE A 194 -8.53 -13.27 4.83
C PHE A 194 -9.49 -14.47 4.90
N ALA A 195 -9.75 -15.13 3.77
CA ALA A 195 -10.65 -16.28 3.72
C ALA A 195 -10.11 -17.48 4.54
N GLN A 196 -8.79 -17.68 4.55
CA GLN A 196 -8.14 -18.67 5.42
C GLN A 196 -8.28 -18.31 6.91
N GLY A 197 -7.99 -17.07 7.31
CA GLY A 197 -8.14 -16.63 8.70
C GLY A 197 -9.59 -16.73 9.19
N PHE A 198 -10.54 -16.34 8.34
CA PHE A 198 -11.97 -16.47 8.60
C PHE A 198 -12.42 -17.93 8.75
N ARG A 199 -11.89 -18.84 7.91
CA ARG A 199 -12.12 -20.29 8.06
C ARG A 199 -11.54 -20.83 9.36
N ASP A 200 -10.30 -20.50 9.67
CA ASP A 200 -9.55 -21.08 10.79
C ASP A 200 -10.13 -20.64 12.14
N ALA A 201 -10.72 -19.44 12.21
CA ALA A 201 -11.52 -18.95 13.33
C ALA A 201 -13.00 -19.43 13.31
N GLY A 202 -13.40 -20.27 12.35
CA GLY A 202 -14.73 -20.90 12.31
C GLY A 202 -15.87 -20.03 11.78
N GLY A 203 -15.58 -18.97 11.01
CA GLY A 203 -16.57 -18.01 10.52
C GLY A 203 -17.57 -18.57 9.49
N TYR A 204 -17.22 -19.65 8.79
CA TYR A 204 -18.12 -20.28 7.82
C TYR A 204 -19.14 -21.22 8.48
N GLN A 205 -20.44 -20.96 8.25
CA GLN A 205 -21.54 -21.83 8.72
C GLN A 205 -21.45 -23.27 8.17
N VAL A 206 -20.89 -23.43 6.97
CA VAL A 206 -20.54 -24.71 6.35
C VAL A 206 -19.04 -24.63 6.03
N PRO A 207 -18.20 -25.50 6.60
CA PRO A 207 -16.75 -25.44 6.37
C PRO A 207 -16.40 -25.53 4.89
N MET A 208 -15.68 -24.53 4.36
CA MET A 208 -15.13 -24.53 3.02
C MET A 208 -13.75 -25.22 2.99
N SER A 209 -13.49 -26.01 1.97
CA SER A 209 -12.17 -26.58 1.71
C SER A 209 -11.21 -25.55 1.10
N GLU A 210 -9.90 -25.84 1.14
CA GLU A 210 -8.87 -24.99 0.53
C GLU A 210 -9.08 -24.81 -0.98
N ALA A 211 -9.51 -25.85 -1.67
CA ALA A 211 -9.78 -25.81 -3.10
C ALA A 211 -10.98 -24.90 -3.43
N GLU A 212 -12.02 -24.87 -2.59
CA GLU A 212 -13.18 -23.99 -2.76
C GLU A 212 -12.81 -22.54 -2.47
N ILE A 213 -12.08 -22.25 -1.39
CA ILE A 213 -11.59 -20.91 -1.07
C ILE A 213 -10.70 -20.36 -2.20
N LEU A 214 -9.78 -21.18 -2.71
CA LEU A 214 -8.90 -20.78 -3.82
C LEU A 214 -9.70 -20.50 -5.09
N ALA A 215 -10.68 -21.35 -5.43
CA ALA A 215 -11.53 -21.15 -6.61
C ALA A 215 -12.39 -19.89 -6.50
N ASP A 216 -13.02 -19.63 -5.34
CA ASP A 216 -13.84 -18.44 -5.09
C ASP A 216 -13.02 -17.14 -5.05
N THR A 217 -11.74 -17.23 -4.68
CA THR A 217 -10.80 -16.11 -4.74
C THR A 217 -10.39 -15.84 -6.19
N TRP A 218 -10.00 -16.88 -6.93
CA TRP A 218 -9.57 -16.75 -8.33
C TRP A 218 -10.71 -16.29 -9.25
N ALA A 219 -11.95 -16.65 -8.94
CA ALA A 219 -13.14 -16.16 -9.66
C ALA A 219 -13.36 -14.63 -9.56
N ARG A 220 -12.60 -13.91 -8.72
CA ARG A 220 -12.63 -12.44 -8.59
C ARG A 220 -11.47 -11.73 -9.29
N GLU A 221 -10.56 -12.43 -9.97
CA GLU A 221 -9.36 -11.84 -10.60
C GLU A 221 -9.70 -10.69 -11.54
N ASP A 222 -10.60 -10.89 -12.51
CA ASP A 222 -11.08 -9.85 -13.44
C ASP A 222 -11.66 -8.62 -12.72
N GLU A 223 -12.35 -8.83 -11.61
CA GLU A 223 -13.00 -7.78 -10.82
C GLU A 223 -11.96 -6.93 -10.07
N ILE A 224 -11.02 -7.60 -9.38
CA ILE A 224 -9.88 -6.99 -8.69
C ILE A 224 -9.03 -6.21 -9.71
N ARG A 225 -8.77 -6.79 -10.88
CA ARG A 225 -7.96 -6.21 -11.97
C ARG A 225 -8.54 -4.93 -12.55
N LEU A 226 -9.82 -4.95 -12.91
CA LEU A 226 -10.51 -3.76 -13.43
C LEU A 226 -10.42 -2.61 -12.44
N GLN A 227 -10.63 -2.91 -11.16
CA GLN A 227 -10.70 -1.91 -10.12
C GLN A 227 -9.31 -1.39 -9.71
N THR A 228 -8.33 -2.27 -9.51
CA THR A 228 -6.93 -1.91 -9.28
C THR A 228 -6.46 -0.95 -10.38
N ARG A 229 -6.76 -1.23 -11.65
CA ARG A 229 -6.44 -0.33 -12.75
C ARG A 229 -7.14 1.03 -12.65
N GLU A 230 -8.44 1.07 -12.37
CA GLU A 230 -9.16 2.36 -12.23
C GLU A 230 -8.63 3.20 -11.06
N TRP A 231 -8.48 2.59 -9.87
CA TRP A 231 -8.05 3.29 -8.66
C TRP A 231 -6.60 3.75 -8.76
N VAL A 232 -5.66 2.87 -9.13
CA VAL A 232 -4.23 3.22 -9.24
C VAL A 232 -4.02 4.29 -10.31
N THR A 233 -4.71 4.21 -11.46
CA THR A 233 -4.57 5.25 -12.50
C THR A 233 -5.15 6.59 -12.04
N ALA A 234 -6.30 6.59 -11.35
CA ALA A 234 -6.90 7.80 -10.78
C ALA A 234 -6.01 8.43 -9.69
N TYR A 235 -5.46 7.61 -8.80
CA TYR A 235 -4.52 8.00 -7.75
C TYR A 235 -3.24 8.64 -8.33
N LEU A 236 -2.60 8.01 -9.32
CA LEU A 236 -1.40 8.59 -9.96
C LEU A 236 -1.73 9.86 -10.76
N TYR A 237 -2.91 9.92 -11.39
CA TYR A 237 -3.37 11.12 -12.11
C TYR A 237 -3.63 12.30 -11.17
N LEU A 238 -4.16 12.06 -9.98
CA LEU A 238 -4.28 13.05 -8.90
C LEU A 238 -2.91 13.46 -8.36
N SER A 239 -2.11 12.48 -7.92
CA SER A 239 -0.84 12.70 -7.21
C SER A 239 0.17 13.45 -8.08
N TYR A 240 0.34 13.06 -9.34
CA TYR A 240 1.33 13.66 -10.24
C TYR A 240 0.81 14.82 -11.08
N ALA A 241 -0.39 15.34 -10.78
CA ALA A 241 -0.91 16.57 -11.40
C ALA A 241 0.02 17.79 -11.24
N PRO A 242 0.74 18.00 -10.11
CA PRO A 242 1.65 19.14 -9.95
C PRO A 242 3.00 19.01 -10.68
N LEU A 243 3.38 17.82 -11.17
CA LEU A 243 4.64 17.64 -11.89
C LEU A 243 4.59 18.29 -13.28
N THR A 244 5.73 18.79 -13.73
CA THR A 244 5.95 19.10 -15.15
C THR A 244 6.06 17.82 -15.99
N THR A 245 5.96 17.96 -17.32
CA THR A 245 6.16 16.84 -18.26
C THR A 245 7.55 16.21 -18.10
N ASP A 246 8.58 17.02 -17.91
CA ASP A 246 9.98 16.58 -17.83
C ASP A 246 10.28 15.90 -16.48
N GLU A 247 9.72 16.40 -15.37
CA GLU A 247 9.85 15.78 -14.04
C GLU A 247 9.17 14.40 -13.99
N LEU A 248 7.94 14.27 -14.53
CA LEU A 248 7.28 12.96 -14.63
C LEU A 248 8.03 12.03 -15.58
N GLY A 249 8.61 12.56 -16.68
CA GLY A 249 9.47 11.79 -17.58
C GLY A 249 10.70 11.21 -16.86
N ALA A 250 11.43 12.06 -16.13
CA ALA A 250 12.61 11.63 -15.36
C ALA A 250 12.27 10.63 -14.24
N PHE A 251 11.06 10.70 -13.66
CA PHE A 251 10.58 9.69 -12.72
C PHE A 251 10.27 8.35 -13.42
N ILE A 252 9.66 8.37 -14.61
CA ILE A 252 9.39 7.15 -15.40
C ILE A 252 10.70 6.48 -15.82
N ASP A 253 11.67 7.25 -16.31
CA ASP A 253 13.01 6.75 -16.67
C ASP A 253 13.67 6.03 -15.48
N PHE A 254 13.55 6.59 -14.27
CA PHE A 254 14.02 5.93 -13.05
C PHE A 254 13.20 4.68 -12.68
N ALA A 255 11.86 4.77 -12.66
CA ALA A 255 10.98 3.69 -12.22
C ALA A 255 11.10 2.44 -13.10
N THR A 256 11.36 2.62 -14.40
CA THR A 256 11.58 1.55 -15.38
C THR A 256 13.05 1.08 -15.50
N SER A 257 13.96 1.61 -14.67
CA SER A 257 15.37 1.19 -14.62
C SER A 257 15.60 -0.06 -13.75
N ASP A 258 16.77 -0.69 -13.88
CA ASP A 258 17.20 -1.78 -12.99
C ASP A 258 17.18 -1.38 -11.50
N ALA A 259 17.46 -0.11 -11.17
CA ALA A 259 17.38 0.43 -9.82
C ALA A 259 15.93 0.60 -9.35
N GLY A 260 15.05 1.06 -10.24
CA GLY A 260 13.60 1.13 -9.99
C GLY A 260 13.00 -0.25 -9.73
N ALA A 261 13.32 -1.24 -10.57
CA ALA A 261 12.86 -2.62 -10.42
C ALA A 261 13.36 -3.28 -9.13
N VAL A 262 14.65 -3.14 -8.78
CA VAL A 262 15.20 -3.68 -7.52
C VAL A 262 14.55 -3.05 -6.29
N LEU A 263 14.28 -1.74 -6.33
CA LEU A 263 13.55 -1.07 -5.26
C LEU A 263 12.11 -1.57 -5.16
N TRP A 264 11.45 -1.67 -6.30
CA TRP A 264 10.04 -2.07 -6.38
C TRP A 264 9.83 -3.48 -5.81
N ASP A 265 10.67 -4.44 -6.20
CA ASP A 265 10.72 -5.78 -5.62
C ASP A 265 10.80 -5.78 -4.09
N VAL A 266 11.69 -4.96 -3.52
CA VAL A 266 11.91 -4.88 -2.06
C VAL A 266 10.70 -4.28 -1.36
N GLN A 267 10.07 -3.26 -1.95
CA GLN A 267 8.83 -2.68 -1.42
C GLN A 267 7.67 -3.69 -1.48
N MET A 268 7.49 -4.37 -2.62
CA MET A 268 6.42 -5.35 -2.80
C MET A 268 6.54 -6.51 -1.81
N ALA A 269 7.72 -7.12 -1.66
CA ALA A 269 7.92 -8.18 -0.64
C ALA A 269 7.62 -7.70 0.79
N GLY A 270 7.86 -6.42 1.07
CA GLY A 270 7.46 -5.76 2.30
C GLY A 270 5.94 -5.63 2.47
N PHE A 271 5.24 -5.15 1.44
CA PHE A 271 3.80 -4.93 1.47
C PHE A 271 3.00 -6.22 1.39
N ASP A 272 3.41 -7.20 0.58
CA ASP A 272 2.80 -8.53 0.51
C ASP A 272 2.83 -9.19 1.90
N HIS A 273 3.99 -9.21 2.58
CA HIS A 273 4.07 -9.78 3.93
C HIS A 273 3.19 -9.02 4.95
N LEU A 274 3.13 -7.69 4.87
CA LEU A 274 2.25 -6.88 5.72
C LEU A 274 0.78 -7.22 5.47
N TYR A 275 0.33 -7.18 4.22
CA TYR A 275 -1.07 -7.34 3.85
C TYR A 275 -1.58 -8.76 3.95
N GLU A 276 -0.79 -9.79 3.61
CA GLU A 276 -1.16 -11.18 3.87
C GLU A 276 -1.36 -11.40 5.38
N THR A 277 -0.45 -10.88 6.22
CA THR A 277 -0.54 -11.01 7.67
C THR A 277 -1.78 -10.29 8.23
N THR A 278 -1.97 -9.01 7.92
CA THR A 278 -3.12 -8.26 8.45
C THR A 278 -4.44 -8.75 7.89
N SER A 279 -4.50 -9.22 6.63
CA SER A 279 -5.72 -9.77 6.04
C SER A 279 -6.14 -11.08 6.70
N TYR A 280 -5.19 -11.98 6.99
CA TYR A 280 -5.46 -13.20 7.76
C TYR A 280 -6.04 -12.89 9.15
N GLU A 281 -5.43 -11.94 9.87
CA GLU A 281 -5.91 -11.50 11.19
C GLU A 281 -7.28 -10.80 11.13
N MET A 282 -7.54 -10.01 10.08
CA MET A 282 -8.86 -9.41 9.82
C MET A 282 -9.92 -10.47 9.54
N GLY A 283 -9.55 -11.56 8.86
CA GLY A 283 -10.41 -12.73 8.67
C GLY A 283 -10.76 -13.38 10.00
N GLN A 284 -9.77 -13.62 10.86
CA GLN A 284 -9.99 -14.14 12.20
C GLN A 284 -10.89 -13.22 13.04
N ALA A 285 -10.60 -11.92 13.06
CA ALA A 285 -11.39 -10.92 13.77
C ALA A 285 -12.85 -10.88 13.30
N ALA A 286 -13.09 -10.89 11.98
CA ALA A 286 -14.45 -10.90 11.45
C ALA A 286 -15.25 -12.16 11.85
N ALA A 287 -14.61 -13.34 11.85
CA ALA A 287 -15.23 -14.59 12.30
C ALA A 287 -15.56 -14.57 13.81
N LEU A 288 -14.61 -14.14 14.64
CA LEU A 288 -14.80 -14.01 16.09
C LEU A 288 -15.93 -13.04 16.42
N HIS A 289 -15.97 -11.89 15.74
CA HIS A 289 -17.01 -10.87 15.90
C HIS A 289 -18.41 -11.41 15.54
N ILE A 290 -18.56 -12.10 14.41
CA ILE A 290 -19.82 -12.76 14.01
C ILE A 290 -20.28 -13.79 15.07
N SER A 291 -19.34 -14.52 15.67
CA SER A 291 -19.66 -15.51 16.71
C SER A 291 -19.99 -14.92 18.08
N GLY A 292 -19.83 -13.61 18.27
CA GLY A 292 -19.99 -12.94 19.57
C GLY A 292 -18.89 -13.26 20.59
N GLN A 293 -17.74 -13.74 20.12
CA GLN A 293 -16.54 -13.94 20.96
C GLN A 293 -15.79 -12.61 21.10
N GLN A 294 -15.02 -12.47 22.19
CA GLN A 294 -14.17 -11.30 22.38
C GLN A 294 -12.99 -11.33 21.42
N LEU A 295 -12.69 -10.15 20.85
CA LEU A 295 -11.54 -9.85 20.00
C LEU A 295 -10.27 -9.66 20.86
#